data_AF-A0A7X6R4K9-F1
#
_entry.id   AF-A0A7X6R4K9-F1
#
_cell.length_a   1.000
_cell.length_b   1.000
_cell.length_c   1.000
_cell.angle_alpha   90.00
_cell.angle_beta   90.00
_cell.angle_gamma   90.00
#
_symmetry.space_group_name_H-M   'P 1'
#
loop_
_entity.id
_entity.type
_entity.pdbx_description
1 polymer ?
#
loop_
_entity_poly.entity_id
_entity_poly.type
_entity_poly.pdbx_seq_one_letter_code
_entity_poly.pdbx_strand_id
1 'polypeptide(L)' 'MAAPRKYPDELKARAVRLYRESDPKPTIRKLAAQLGVHHEALRL' A
#
# COMPACT_ATOMS: atom_id res chain seq x y z
N MET A 1 21.56 -13.96 -4.36
CA MET A 1 20.60 -13.65 -3.27
C MET A 1 19.88 -12.37 -3.65
N ALA A 2 18.64 -12.45 -4.14
CA ALA A 2 17.88 -11.25 -4.49
C ALA A 2 17.74 -10.39 -3.22
N ALA A 3 18.17 -9.13 -3.29
CA ALA A 3 18.05 -8.20 -2.18
C ALA A 3 16.64 -8.29 -1.60
N PRO A 4 16.47 -8.31 -0.27
CA PRO A 4 15.16 -8.45 0.33
C PRO A 4 14.37 -7.19 -0.03
N ARG A 5 13.62 -7.24 -1.13
CA ARG A 5 12.46 -6.40 -1.39
C ARG A 5 11.45 -6.82 -0.33
N LYS A 6 11.70 -6.43 0.92
CA LYS A 6 11.13 -7.09 2.09
C LYS A 6 9.63 -6.79 2.24
N TYR A 7 9.06 -5.92 1.41
CA TYR A 7 7.68 -5.46 1.59
C TYR A 7 6.83 -5.10 0.34
N PRO A 8 7.17 -5.27 -0.96
CA PRO A 8 6.29 -4.79 -2.04
C PRO A 8 4.92 -5.49 -2.07
N ASP A 9 4.89 -6.81 -1.97
CA ASP A 9 3.66 -7.57 -2.28
C ASP A 9 2.71 -7.65 -1.09
N GLU A 10 3.23 -7.81 0.13
CA GLU A 10 2.42 -7.75 1.35
C GLU A 10 1.83 -6.36 1.58
N LEU A 11 2.56 -5.28 1.27
CA LEU A 11 2.01 -3.92 1.34
C LEU A 11 0.92 -3.69 0.30
N LYS A 12 1.13 -4.15 -0.94
CA LYS A 12 0.10 -4.08 -1.99
C LYS A 12 -1.17 -4.82 -1.56
N ALA A 13 -1.03 -6.04 -1.02
CA ALA A 13 -2.17 -6.81 -0.56
C ALA A 13 -2.93 -6.09 0.57
N ARG A 14 -2.22 -5.51 1.55
CA ARG A 14 -2.82 -4.72 2.63
C ARG A 14 -3.48 -3.44 2.11
N ALA A 15 -2.83 -2.73 1.19
CA ALA A 15 -3.37 -1.53 0.57
C ALA A 15 -4.64 -1.80 -0.25
N VAL A 16 -4.65 -2.85 -1.08
CA VAL A 16 -5.81 -3.25 -1.87
C VAL A 16 -6.96 -3.67 -0.95
N ARG A 17 -6.67 -4.42 0.12
CA ARG A 17 -7.69 -4.82 1.09
C ARG A 17 -8.30 -3.60 1.78
N LEU A 18 -7.48 -2.69 2.31
CA LEU A 18 -7.95 -1.48 3.00
C LEU A 18 -8.75 -0.56 2.05
N TYR A 19 -8.36 -0.46 0.77
CA TYR A 19 -9.10 0.30 -0.24
C TYR A 19 -10.47 -0.31 -0.55
N ARG A 20 -10.61 -1.63 -0.50
CA ARG A 20 -11.91 -2.32 -0.71
C ARG A 20 -12.80 -2.25 0.52
N GLU A 21 -12.22 -2.30 1.72
CA GLU A 21 -12.95 -2.21 3.00
C GLU A 21 -13.33 -0.77 3.38
N SER A 22 -12.62 0.24 2.85
CA SER A 22 -12.92 1.65 3.15
C SER A 22 -13.95 2.23 2.20
N ASP A 23 -15.06 2.74 2.75
CA ASP A 23 -16.03 3.58 2.05
C ASP A 23 -16.19 4.93 2.79
N PRO A 24 -15.97 6.09 2.16
CA PRO A 24 -15.60 6.26 0.75
C PRO A 24 -14.15 5.86 0.46
N LYS A 25 -13.89 5.43 -0.79
CA LYS A 25 -12.59 4.95 -1.25
C LYS A 25 -11.48 5.99 -1.00
N PRO A 26 -10.47 5.68 -0.16
CA PRO A 26 -9.40 6.61 0.16
C PRO A 26 -8.44 6.77 -1.02
N THR A 27 -7.87 7.96 -1.18
CA THR A 27 -6.81 8.19 -2.17
C THR A 27 -5.56 7.40 -1.81
N ILE A 28 -4.75 7.04 -2.81
CA ILE A 28 -3.50 6.27 -2.63
C ILE A 28 -2.56 6.96 -1.62
N ARG A 29 -2.54 8.31 -1.59
CA ARG A 29 -1.78 9.07 -0.57
C ARG A 29 -2.27 8.85 0.85
N LYS A 30 -3.59 8.84 1.06
CA LYS A 30 -4.20 8.62 2.38
C LYS A 30 -4.01 7.17 2.82
N LEU A 31 -4.14 6.24 1.89
CA LEU A 31 -3.86 4.82 2.07
C LEU A 31 -2.39 4.56 2.45
N ALA A 32 -1.47 5.20 1.74
CA ALA A 32 -0.04 5.12 2.02
C ALA A 32 0.29 5.72 3.39
N ALA A 33 -0.31 6.85 3.74
CA ALA A 33 -0.17 7.48 5.05
C ALA A 33 -0.70 6.58 6.19
N GLN A 34 -1.84 5.91 5.99
CA GLN A 34 -2.39 4.94 6.96
C GLN A 34 -1.50 3.71 7.15
N LEU A 35 -0.81 3.29 6.09
CA LEU A 35 0.12 2.16 6.12
C LEU A 35 1.54 2.56 6.53
N GLY A 36 1.82 3.85 6.75
CA GLY A 36 3.15 4.37 7.09
C GLY A 36 4.17 4.24 5.95
N VAL A 37 3.70 4.20 4.69
CA VAL A 37 4.55 3.98 3.52
C VAL A 37 4.52 5.18 2.57
N HIS A 38 5.60 5.34 1.82
CA HIS A 38 5.62 6.30 0.72
C HIS A 38 4.65 5.84 -0.37
N HIS A 39 3.79 6.75 -0.83
CA HIS A 39 2.82 6.46 -1.90
C HIS A 39 3.48 6.03 -3.22
N GLU A 40 4.75 6.39 -3.44
CA GLU A 40 5.57 5.89 -4.55
C GLU A 40 5.76 4.36 -4.48
N ALA A 41 5.72 3.74 -3.30
CA ALA A 41 5.75 2.27 -3.18
C ALA A 41 4.45 1.59 -3.63
N LEU A 42 3.36 2.35 -3.70
CA LEU A 42 2.06 1.92 -4.23
C LEU A 42 1.84 2.38 -5.68
N ARG A 43 2.73 3.24 -6.19
CA ARG A 43 2.74 3.71 -7.57
C ARG A 43 3.48 2.66 -8.39
N LEU A 44 2.73 1.73 -8.98
CA LEU A 44 3.24 0.79 -9.98
C LEU A 44 3.78 1.53 -11.19
#